data_AF-A0A6V7IHH3-F1
#
_entry.id   AF-A0A6V7IHH3-F1
#
_cell.length_a   1.000
_cell.length_b   1.000
_cell.length_c   1.000
_cell.angle_alpha   90.00
_cell.angle_beta   90.00
_cell.angle_gamma   90.00
#
_symmetry.space_group_name_H-M   'P 1'
#
loop_
_entity.id
_entity.type
_entity.pdbx_description
1 polymer ?
#
loop_
_entity_poly.entity_id
_entity_poly.type
_entity_poly.pdbx_seq_one_letter_code
_entity_poly.pdbx_strand_id
1 'polypeptide(L)' 'VRWMALVSIAGSWFASPVLSGIVSVCIFWIIRKFILRARKPLDKGLSCLPGIYGLTVAVNILSVLLDGPK' A
#
# COMPACT_ATOMS: atom_id res chain seq x y z
N VAL A 1 0.10 35.56 7.96
CA VAL A 1 -0.10 34.12 8.30
C VAL A 1 -0.97 33.48 7.23
N ARG A 2 -0.49 32.43 6.55
CA ARG A 2 -1.28 31.71 5.54
C ARG A 2 -2.16 30.66 6.21
N TRP A 3 -3.29 31.09 6.78
CA TRP A 3 -4.26 30.24 7.46
C TRP A 3 -4.75 29.06 6.60
N MET A 4 -4.92 29.26 5.30
CA MET A 4 -5.30 28.20 4.36
C MET A 4 -4.25 27.09 4.23
N ALA A 5 -2.96 27.40 4.35
CA ALA A 5 -1.90 26.39 4.32
C ALA A 5 -1.93 25.50 5.57
N LEU A 6 -2.20 26.10 6.73
CA LEU A 6 -2.35 25.38 8.00
C LEU A 6 -3.53 24.40 7.98
N VAL A 7 -4.68 24.81 7.43
CA VAL A 7 -5.84 23.92 7.28
C VAL A 7 -5.54 22.75 6.34
N SER A 8 -4.81 22.99 5.25
CA SER A 8 -4.41 21.93 4.31
C SER A 8 -3.49 20.89 4.97
N ILE A 9 -2.52 21.34 5.79
CA ILE A 9 -1.62 20.45 6.54
C ILE A 9 -2.40 19.68 7.62
N ALA A 10 -3.30 20.35 8.34
CA ALA A 10 -4.15 19.67 9.31
C ALA A 10 -5.04 18.62 8.63
N GLY A 11 -5.59 18.93 7.46
CA GLY A 11 -6.36 17.98 6.65
C GLY A 11 -5.55 16.76 6.20
N SER A 12 -4.29 16.97 5.79
CA SER A 12 -3.42 15.85 5.38
C SER A 12 -3.09 14.91 6.55
N TRP A 13 -2.98 15.44 7.78
CA TRP A 13 -2.77 14.63 8.98
C TRP A 13 -3.94 13.73 9.33
N PHE A 14 -5.17 14.07 8.94
CA PHE A 14 -6.33 13.17 9.06
C PHE A 14 -6.44 12.22 7.86
N ALA A 15 -6.10 12.70 6.66
CA ALA A 15 -6.12 11.88 5.46
C ALA A 15 -5.09 10.73 5.52
N SER A 16 -3.90 10.97 6.06
CA SER A 16 -2.84 9.96 6.13
C SER A 16 -3.23 8.71 6.95
N PRO A 17 -3.79 8.81 8.17
CA PRO A 17 -4.31 7.67 8.93
C PRO A 17 -5.45 6.94 8.20
N VAL A 18 -6.38 7.68 7.58
CA VAL A 18 -7.52 7.06 6.89
C VAL A 18 -7.04 6.27 5.67
N LEU A 19 -6.21 6.88 4.83
CA LEU A 19 -5.69 6.24 3.62
C LEU A 19 -4.81 5.04 3.97
N SER A 20 -3.92 5.17 4.97
CA SER A 20 -3.10 4.05 5.44
C SER A 20 -3.94 2.93 6.05
N GLY A 21 -5.00 3.26 6.79
CA GLY A 21 -5.97 2.29 7.31
C GLY A 21 -6.68 1.52 6.20
N ILE A 22 -7.18 2.22 5.17
CA ILE A 22 -7.82 1.60 4.00
C ILE A 22 -6.85 0.66 3.29
N VAL A 23 -5.63 1.11 3.01
CA VAL A 23 -4.60 0.28 2.37
C VAL A 23 -4.30 -0.97 3.21
N SER A 24 -4.13 -0.81 4.52
CA SER A 24 -3.84 -1.92 5.44
C SER A 24 -4.99 -2.96 5.45
N VAL A 25 -6.24 -2.50 5.51
CA VAL A 25 -7.43 -3.38 5.45
C VAL A 25 -7.49 -4.10 4.10
N CYS A 26 -7.26 -3.42 2.99
CA CYS A 26 -7.23 -4.01 1.65
C CYS A 26 -6.16 -5.10 1.53
N ILE A 27 -4.93 -4.82 1.97
CA ILE A 27 -3.82 -5.79 1.97
C ILE A 27 -4.19 -7.00 2.83
N PHE A 28 -4.66 -6.77 4.06
CA PHE A 28 -5.05 -7.85 4.96
C PHE A 28 -6.17 -8.71 4.37
N TRP A 29 -7.16 -8.10 3.71
CA TRP A 29 -8.26 -8.82 3.08
C TRP A 29 -7.78 -9.73 1.94
N ILE A 30 -6.84 -9.25 1.10
CA ILE A 30 -6.19 -10.05 0.05
C ILE A 30 -5.44 -11.23 0.67
N ILE A 31 -4.56 -10.98 1.64
CA ILE A 31 -3.78 -12.03 2.32
C ILE A 31 -4.72 -13.05 2.95
N ARG A 32 -5.79 -12.59 3.62
CA ARG A 32 -6.79 -13.47 4.26
C ARG A 32 -7.47 -14.39 3.26
N LYS A 33 -7.88 -13.85 2.10
CA LYS A 33 -8.61 -14.60 1.08
C LYS A 33 -7.71 -15.59 0.33
N PHE A 34 -6.49 -15.17 -0.03
CA PHE A 34 -5.60 -15.94 -0.90
C PHE A 34 -4.61 -16.85 -0.15
N ILE A 35 -4.17 -16.46 1.05
CA ILE A 35 -3.15 -17.17 1.82
C ILE A 35 -3.77 -17.88 3.02
N LEU A 36 -4.41 -17.16 3.95
CA LEU A 36 -4.86 -17.76 5.23
C LEU A 36 -6.00 -18.77 5.08
N ARG A 37 -6.89 -18.63 4.08
CA ARG A 37 -7.99 -19.57 3.83
C ARG A 37 -7.61 -20.75 2.94
N ALA A 38 -6.36 -20.86 2.52
CA ALA A 38 -5.90 -21.97 1.71
C ALA A 38 -5.67 -23.24 2.55
N ARG A 39 -5.86 -24.41 1.92
CA ARG A 39 -5.63 -25.72 2.57
C ARG A 39 -4.19 -25.92 3.06
N LYS A 40 -3.21 -25.28 2.38
CA LYS A 40 -1.79 -25.22 2.76
C LYS A 40 -1.32 -23.76 2.69
N PRO A 41 -1.48 -22.98 3.77
CA PRO A 41 -1.22 -21.53 3.75
C PRO A 41 0.24 -21.19 3.52
N LEU A 42 1.18 -22.04 3.98
CA LEU A 42 2.62 -21.81 3.80
C LEU A 42 3.05 -21.94 2.34
N ASP A 43 2.70 -23.04 1.66
CA ASP A 43 2.97 -23.25 0.23
C ASP A 43 2.37 -22.12 -0.63
N LYS A 44 1.13 -21.72 -0.33
CA LYS A 44 0.47 -20.62 -1.06
C LYS A 44 1.11 -19.28 -0.77
N GLY A 45 1.50 -19.02 0.48
CA GLY A 45 2.27 -17.84 0.86
C GLY A 45 3.56 -17.74 0.07
N LEU A 46 4.38 -18.80 0.08
CA LEU A 46 5.64 -18.89 -0.67
C LEU A 46 5.44 -18.67 -2.17
N SER A 47 4.41 -19.28 -2.77
CA SER A 47 4.08 -19.08 -4.18
C SER A 47 3.58 -17.66 -4.50
N CYS A 48 2.97 -16.96 -3.53
CA CYS A 48 2.49 -15.59 -3.69
C CYS A 48 3.59 -14.54 -3.45
N LEU A 49 4.66 -14.87 -2.71
CA LEU A 49 5.80 -13.97 -2.47
C LEU A 49 6.33 -13.31 -3.75
N PRO A 50 6.71 -14.04 -4.81
CA PRO A 50 7.25 -13.41 -6.01
C PRO A 50 6.28 -12.42 -6.67
N GLY A 51 4.96 -12.67 -6.59
CA GLY A 51 3.95 -11.73 -7.08
C GLY A 51 3.88 -10.45 -6.25
N ILE A 52 3.88 -10.57 -4.91
CA ILE A 52 3.84 -9.42 -3.99
C ILE A 52 5.12 -8.58 -4.11
N TYR A 53 6.29 -9.23 -4.17
CA TYR A 53 7.56 -8.55 -4.38
C TYR A 53 7.63 -7.90 -5.76
N GLY A 54 7.16 -8.58 -6.81
CA GLY A 54 7.09 -8.02 -8.16
C GLY A 54 6.22 -6.76 -8.23
N LEU A 55 5.05 -6.77 -7.57
CA LEU A 55 4.21 -5.58 -7.44
C LEU A 55 4.92 -4.44 -6.69
N THR A 56 5.62 -4.76 -5.60
CA THR A 56 6.38 -3.77 -4.82
C THR A 56 7.47 -3.13 -5.67
N VAL A 57 8.23 -3.94 -6.40
CA VAL A 57 9.27 -3.47 -7.33
C VAL A 57 8.65 -2.64 -8.45
N ALA A 58 7.53 -3.06 -9.03
CA ALA A 58 6.82 -2.30 -10.06
C ALA A 58 6.38 -0.92 -9.55
N VAL A 59 5.80 -0.84 -8.35
CA VAL A 59 5.42 0.45 -7.73
C VAL A 59 6.64 1.35 -7.52
N ASN A 60 7.77 0.79 -7.07
CA ASN A 60 9.01 1.55 -6.91
C ASN A 60 9.55 2.05 -8.25
N ILE A 61 9.59 1.20 -9.29
CA ILE A 61 10.03 1.59 -10.63
C ILE A 61 9.10 2.66 -11.21
N LEU A 62 7.78 2.49 -11.09
CA LEU A 62 6.80 3.46 -11.56
C LEU A 62 6.93 4.79 -10.83
N SER A 63 7.15 4.78 -9.51
CA SER A 63 7.41 6.00 -8.74
C SER A 63 8.64 6.73 -9.27
N VAL A 64 9.75 6.02 -9.53
CA VAL A 64 10.96 6.62 -10.12
C VAL A 64 10.75 7.10 -11.56
N LEU A 65 9.91 6.43 -12.34
CA LEU A 65 9.67 6.82 -13.74
C LEU A 65 8.68 7.99 -13.86
N LEU A 66 7.66 8.05 -13.00
CA LEU A 66 6.62 9.09 -12.98
C LEU A 66 7.07 10.34 -12.23
N ASP A 67 7.78 10.19 -11.10
CA ASP A 67 8.41 11.29 -10.35
C ASP A 67 9.92 11.41 -10.65
N GLY A 68 10.36 10.85 -11.79
CA GLY A 68 11.72 10.99 -12.31
C GLY A 68 12.12 12.46 -12.46
N PRO A 69 13.44 12.76 -12.46
CA PRO A 69 13.94 14.09 -12.14
C PRO A 69 13.32 15.17 -13.03
N LYS A 70 12.80 16.22 -12.38
CA LYS A 70 12.52 17.50 -13.02
C LYS A 70 13.82 18.15 -13.48
#